data_AF-A0A061SR63-F1
#
_entry.id   AF-A0A061SR63-F1
#
_cell.length_a   1.000
_cell.length_b   1.000
_cell.length_c   1.000
_cell.angle_alpha   90.00
_cell.angle_beta   90.00
_cell.angle_gamma   90.00
#
_symmetry.space_group_name_H-M   'P 1'
#
loop_
_entity.id
_entity.type
_entity.pdbx_description
1 polymer ?
#
loop_
_entity_poly.entity_id
_entity_poly.type
_entity_poly.pdbx_seq_one_letter_code
_entity_poly.pdbx_strand_id
1 'polypeptide(L)'
;MTLTPLLRADPIVQIHAIAAMLALGIAVLMFTLPRGTPLHKRMGRVWVASMAVTALSSFGIWGFRLIGPFSPIHLLSAYVLYGLVGAVRAARQGRIAEHQAIMKSIVFWGLIVAGAFTFIPGRIMFSVVGGG
;
A
#
# COMPACT_ATOMS: atom_id res chain seq x y z
N MET A 1 22.80 4.06 -2.95
CA MET A 1 21.40 4.53 -2.71
C MET A 1 21.36 6.05 -2.74
N THR A 2 20.39 6.65 -3.42
CA THR A 2 20.18 8.11 -3.49
C THR A 2 18.68 8.43 -3.47
N LEU A 3 18.25 9.47 -2.75
CA LEU A 3 16.84 9.86 -2.69
C LEU A 3 16.44 10.86 -3.80
N THR A 4 17.41 11.39 -4.55
CA THR A 4 17.18 12.40 -5.59
C THR A 4 16.09 12.04 -6.60
N PRO A 5 15.98 10.79 -7.10
CA PRO A 5 14.92 10.42 -8.04
C PRO A 5 13.52 10.56 -7.44
N LEU A 6 13.36 10.26 -6.15
CA LEU A 6 12.07 10.39 -5.46
C LEU A 6 11.74 11.86 -5.14
N LEU A 7 12.73 12.62 -4.67
CA LEU A 7 12.55 14.03 -4.30
C LEU A 7 12.24 14.94 -5.51
N ARG A 8 12.62 14.52 -6.72
CA ARG A 8 12.31 15.22 -7.98
C ARG A 8 11.08 14.68 -8.71
N ALA A 9 10.46 13.61 -8.22
CA ALA A 9 9.27 13.05 -8.83
C ALA A 9 8.06 13.97 -8.61
N ASP A 10 7.01 13.78 -9.42
CA ASP A 10 5.74 14.49 -9.23
C ASP A 10 5.22 14.36 -7.80
N PRO A 11 4.57 15.40 -7.24
CA PRO A 11 4.07 15.38 -5.86
C PRO A 11 3.21 14.15 -5.54
N ILE A 12 2.42 13.67 -6.50
CA ILE A 12 1.58 12.48 -6.34
C ILE A 12 2.40 11.20 -6.10
N VAL A 13 3.57 11.08 -6.72
CA VAL A 13 4.50 9.96 -6.51
C VAL A 13 5.11 10.03 -5.11
N GLN A 14 5.48 11.23 -4.65
CA GLN A 14 6.01 11.44 -3.31
C GLN A 14 4.97 11.08 -2.24
N ILE A 15 3.73 11.57 -2.40
CA ILE A 15 2.60 11.24 -1.51
C ILE A 15 2.38 9.73 -1.48
N HIS A 16 2.33 9.08 -2.63
CA HIS A 16 2.18 7.64 -2.74
C HIS A 16 3.28 6.89 -1.99
N ALA A 17 4.55 7.23 -2.26
CA ALA A 17 5.70 6.56 -1.66
C ALA A 17 5.73 6.75 -0.14
N ILE A 18 5.49 7.96 0.37
CA ILE A 18 5.46 8.25 1.80
C ILE A 18 4.33 7.48 2.49
N ALA A 19 3.12 7.49 1.91
CA ALA A 19 1.99 6.74 2.44
C ALA A 19 2.24 5.22 2.43
N ALA A 20 2.87 4.70 1.37
CA ALA A 20 3.24 3.29 1.26
C ALA A 20 4.29 2.88 2.31
N MET A 21 5.32 3.71 2.52
CA MET A 21 6.34 3.48 3.55
C MET A 21 5.74 3.50 4.96
N LEU A 22 4.83 4.45 5.23
CA LEU A 22 4.10 4.50 6.50
C LEU A 22 3.23 3.25 6.69
N ALA A 23 2.48 2.83 5.67
CA ALA A 23 1.67 1.62 5.70
C ALA A 23 2.52 0.36 5.94
N LEU A 24 3.67 0.26 5.28
CA LEU A 24 4.60 -0.85 5.48
C LEU A 24 5.14 -0.90 6.91
N GLY A 25 5.60 0.23 7.46
CA GLY A 25 6.09 0.31 8.84
C GLY A 25 5.03 -0.07 9.86
N ILE A 26 3.80 0.44 9.70
CA ILE A 26 2.69 0.08 10.59
C ILE A 26 2.28 -1.38 10.40
N ALA A 27 2.33 -1.94 9.19
CA ALA A 27 2.02 -3.35 8.96
C ALA A 27 2.95 -4.26 9.79
N VAL A 28 4.26 -4.00 9.76
CA VAL A 28 5.25 -4.74 10.57
C VAL A 28 4.90 -4.66 12.05
N LEU A 29 4.58 -3.47 12.56
CA LEU A 29 4.15 -3.29 13.95
C LEU A 29 2.84 -4.02 14.25
N MET A 30 1.90 -4.08 13.31
CA MET A 30 0.63 -4.78 13.50
C MET A 30 0.78 -6.30 13.68
N PHE A 31 1.85 -6.89 13.15
CA PHE A 31 2.14 -8.32 13.34
C PHE A 31 2.71 -8.63 14.72
N THR A 32 3.27 -7.65 15.44
CA THR A 32 3.82 -7.83 16.79
C THR A 32 2.85 -7.42 17.90
N LEU A 33 1.87 -6.55 17.59
CA LEU A 33 0.91 -6.07 18.58
C LEU A 33 -0.18 -7.10 18.93
N PRO A 34 -0.57 -7.21 20.21
CA PRO A 34 -1.71 -8.01 20.61
C PRO A 34 -3.00 -7.52 19.92
N ARG A 35 -3.65 -8.44 19.21
CA ARG A 35 -4.83 -8.14 18.38
C ARG A 35 -6.01 -7.72 19.25
N GLY A 36 -6.84 -6.81 18.75
CA GLY A 36 -8.06 -6.37 19.44
C GLY A 36 -7.86 -5.33 20.55
N THR A 37 -6.62 -5.03 20.95
CA THR A 37 -6.30 -3.97 21.91
C THR A 37 -6.68 -2.57 21.38
N PRO A 38 -6.86 -1.56 22.26
CA PRO A 38 -7.08 -0.17 21.82
C PRO A 38 -5.95 0.35 20.93
N LEU A 39 -4.70 -0.04 21.21
CA LEU A 39 -3.55 0.30 20.38
C LEU A 39 -3.65 -0.37 19.00
N HIS A 40 -3.99 -1.66 18.94
CA HIS A 40 -4.21 -2.36 17.68
C HIS A 40 -5.29 -1.66 16.83
N LYS A 41 -6.41 -1.26 17.45
CA LYS A 41 -7.50 -0.56 16.77
C LYS A 41 -7.09 0.83 16.26
N ARG A 42 -6.30 1.60 17.03
CA ARG A 42 -5.81 2.93 16.63
C ARG A 42 -4.83 2.82 15.46
N MET A 43 -3.82 1.97 15.59
CA MET A 43 -2.83 1.74 14.52
C MET A 43 -3.48 1.15 13.27
N GLY A 44 -4.46 0.24 13.41
CA GLY A 44 -5.22 -0.29 12.29
C GLY A 44 -5.98 0.79 11.51
N ARG A 45 -6.51 1.83 12.16
CA ARG A 45 -7.15 2.97 11.46
C ARG A 45 -6.14 3.81 10.69
N VAL A 46 -4.98 4.09 11.29
CA VAL A 46 -3.90 4.83 10.62
C VAL A 46 -3.40 4.03 9.41
N TRP A 47 -3.24 2.72 9.57
CA TRP A 47 -2.86 1.82 8.48
C TRP A 47 -3.89 1.79 7.34
N VAL A 48 -5.18 1.70 7.66
CA VAL A 48 -6.26 1.75 6.65
C VAL A 48 -6.24 3.08 5.91
N ALA A 49 -6.05 4.20 6.62
CA ALA A 49 -5.97 5.52 6.01
C ALA A 49 -4.74 5.65 5.11
N SER A 50 -3.55 5.21 5.56
CA SER A 50 -2.33 5.26 4.74
C SER A 50 -2.45 4.37 3.51
N MET A 51 -2.99 3.15 3.64
CA MET A 51 -3.23 2.28 2.48
C MET A 51 -4.27 2.85 1.51
N ALA A 52 -5.30 3.53 2.00
CA ALA A 52 -6.26 4.22 1.13
C ALA A 52 -5.57 5.34 0.34
N VAL A 53 -4.72 6.16 0.98
CA VAL A 53 -3.94 7.20 0.30
C VAL A 53 -3.00 6.59 -0.74
N THR A 54 -2.28 5.52 -0.38
CA THR A 54 -1.41 4.77 -1.30
C THR A 54 -2.19 4.28 -2.53
N ALA A 55 -3.32 3.60 -2.31
CA ALA A 55 -4.10 3.02 -3.40
C ALA A 55 -4.86 4.06 -4.22
N LEU A 56 -5.27 5.21 -3.66
CA LEU A 56 -5.92 6.27 -4.42
C LEU A 56 -4.90 7.07 -5.27
N SER A 57 -3.75 7.41 -4.68
CA SER A 57 -2.70 8.14 -5.39
C SER A 57 -2.10 7.34 -6.55
N SER A 58 -2.07 6.00 -6.48
CA SER A 58 -1.55 5.17 -7.56
C SER A 58 -2.33 5.32 -8.88
N PHE A 59 -3.61 5.69 -8.83
CA PHE A 59 -4.41 5.95 -10.05
C PHE A 59 -3.95 7.17 -10.83
N GLY A 60 -3.20 8.09 -10.20
CA GLY A 60 -2.55 9.21 -10.90
C GLY A 60 -1.10 8.92 -11.29
N ILE A 61 -0.58 7.71 -11.03
CA ILE A 61 0.79 7.31 -11.37
C ILE A 61 0.76 6.44 -12.62
N TRP A 62 0.87 7.10 -13.77
CA TRP A 62 0.82 6.47 -15.08
C TRP A 62 2.19 5.87 -15.45
N GLY A 63 2.42 4.64 -15.01
CA GLY A 63 3.64 3.88 -15.27
C GLY A 63 3.66 3.07 -16.58
N PHE A 64 4.48 1.99 -16.64
CA PHE A 64 4.46 0.99 -17.72
C PHE A 64 3.03 0.60 -18.14
N ARG A 65 2.68 0.99 -19.36
CA ARG A 65 1.36 0.88 -19.99
C ARG A 65 1.23 -0.46 -20.71
N LEU A 66 0.99 -1.53 -19.94
CA LEU A 66 0.89 -2.90 -20.47
C LEU A 66 -0.46 -3.16 -21.18
N ILE A 67 -1.56 -2.55 -20.73
CA ILE A 67 -2.88 -2.65 -21.37
C ILE A 67 -3.51 -1.25 -21.43
N GLY A 68 -3.42 -0.57 -22.58
CA GLY A 68 -3.90 0.81 -22.72
C GLY A 68 -3.20 1.77 -21.73
N PRO A 69 -3.89 2.74 -21.10
CA PRO A 69 -3.26 3.62 -20.11
C PRO A 69 -3.03 2.94 -18.75
N PHE A 70 -3.62 1.77 -18.50
CA PHE A 70 -3.58 1.10 -17.20
C PHE A 70 -2.49 0.04 -17.10
N SER A 71 -1.82 0.02 -15.96
CA SER A 71 -0.90 -1.06 -15.57
C SER A 71 -1.63 -2.08 -14.66
N PRO A 72 -1.18 -3.35 -14.58
CA PRO A 72 -1.71 -4.33 -13.62
C PRO A 72 -1.77 -3.83 -12.16
N ILE A 73 -0.94 -2.84 -11.81
CA ILE A 73 -0.89 -2.22 -10.48
C ILE A 73 -2.17 -1.41 -10.16
N HIS A 74 -2.89 -0.92 -11.17
CA HIS A 74 -4.17 -0.23 -10.97
C HIS A 74 -5.27 -1.20 -10.53
N LEU A 75 -5.26 -2.43 -11.08
CA LEU A 75 -6.16 -3.48 -10.62
C LEU A 75 -5.86 -3.88 -9.17
N LEU A 76 -4.59 -3.98 -8.81
CA LEU A 76 -4.18 -4.18 -7.41
C LEU A 76 -4.67 -3.04 -6.50
N SER A 77 -4.65 -1.80 -6.99
CA SER A 77 -5.12 -0.64 -6.22
C SER A 77 -6.63 -0.68 -5.99
N ALA A 78 -7.42 -1.02 -7.02
CA ALA A 78 -8.85 -1.24 -6.89
C ALA A 78 -9.18 -2.40 -5.94
N TYR A 79 -8.44 -3.50 -6.05
CA TYR A 79 -8.55 -4.65 -5.14
C TYR A 79 -8.29 -4.25 -3.68
N VAL A 80 -7.22 -3.48 -3.43
CA VAL A 80 -6.89 -2.97 -2.09
C VAL A 80 -8.02 -2.11 -1.54
N LEU A 81 -8.54 -1.15 -2.30
CA LEU A 81 -9.64 -0.27 -1.85
C LEU A 81 -10.91 -1.07 -1.51
N TYR A 82 -11.29 -2.01 -2.37
CA TYR A 82 -12.40 -2.92 -2.11
C TYR A 82 -12.17 -3.74 -0.83
N GLY A 83 -10.96 -4.30 -0.69
CA GLY A 83 -10.54 -5.05 0.49
C GLY A 83 -10.58 -4.22 1.76
N LEU A 84 -10.15 -2.95 1.75
CA LEU A 84 -10.21 -2.07 2.93
C LEU A 84 -11.64 -1.87 3.41
N VAL A 85 -12.58 -1.59 2.49
CA VAL A 85 -14.00 -1.46 2.84
C VAL A 85 -14.54 -2.76 3.43
N GLY A 86 -14.23 -3.91 2.81
CA GLY A 86 -14.60 -5.23 3.31
C GLY A 86 -14.05 -5.52 4.70
N ALA A 87 -12.75 -5.28 4.91
CA ALA A 87 -12.06 -5.52 6.19
C ALA A 87 -12.64 -4.67 7.33
N VAL A 88 -12.95 -3.39 7.06
CA VAL A 88 -13.55 -2.50 8.05
C VAL A 88 -14.99 -2.93 8.37
N ARG A 89 -15.79 -3.31 7.36
CA ARG A 89 -17.14 -3.83 7.56
C ARG A 89 -17.15 -5.11 8.39
N ALA A 90 -16.30 -6.08 8.03
CA ALA A 90 -16.15 -7.34 8.77
C ALA A 90 -15.77 -7.11 10.24
N ALA A 91 -14.82 -6.20 10.51
CA ALA A 91 -14.44 -5.85 11.88
C ALA A 91 -15.60 -5.22 12.67
N ARG A 92 -16.38 -4.31 12.07
CA ARG A 92 -17.55 -3.67 12.70
C ARG A 92 -18.67 -4.67 12.98
N GLN A 93 -18.82 -5.69 12.14
CA GLN A 93 -19.83 -6.75 12.28
C GLN A 93 -19.37 -7.91 13.18
N GLY A 94 -18.20 -7.81 13.82
CA GLY A 94 -17.66 -8.86 14.67
C GLY A 94 -17.13 -10.09 13.91
N ARG A 95 -17.09 -10.06 12.57
CA ARG A 95 -16.56 -11.14 11.73
C ARG A 95 -15.03 -11.07 11.65
N ILE A 96 -14.38 -11.35 12.77
CA ILE A 96 -12.93 -11.15 12.94
C ILE A 96 -12.10 -12.07 12.05
N ALA A 97 -12.54 -13.31 11.81
CA ALA A 97 -11.85 -14.23 10.91
C ALA A 97 -11.79 -13.67 9.46
N GLU A 98 -12.91 -13.13 8.98
CA GLU A 98 -13.00 -12.48 7.66
C GLU A 98 -12.13 -11.22 7.62
N HIS A 99 -12.22 -10.35 8.64
CA HIS A 99 -11.35 -9.17 8.75
C HIS A 99 -9.87 -9.57 8.63
N GLN A 100 -9.42 -10.57 9.38
CA GLN A 100 -8.02 -11.01 9.34
C GLN A 100 -7.63 -11.61 7.99
N ALA A 101 -8.51 -12.38 7.35
CA ALA A 101 -8.26 -12.93 6.03
C ALA A 101 -8.07 -11.82 5.00
N ILE A 102 -8.97 -10.84 4.97
CA ILE A 102 -8.89 -9.70 4.06
C ILE A 102 -7.63 -8.89 4.35
N MET A 103 -7.34 -8.54 5.62
CA MET A 103 -6.15 -7.77 6.01
C MET A 103 -4.84 -8.46 5.56
N LYS A 104 -4.72 -9.77 5.75
CA LYS A 104 -3.55 -10.53 5.27
C LYS A 104 -3.45 -10.47 3.74
N SER A 105 -4.57 -10.60 3.04
CA SER A 105 -4.59 -10.57 1.59
C SER A 105 -4.17 -9.21 1.02
N ILE A 106 -4.68 -8.10 1.59
CA ILE A 106 -4.28 -6.76 1.15
C ILE A 106 -2.84 -6.41 1.53
N VAL A 107 -2.29 -6.95 2.62
CA VAL A 107 -0.86 -6.83 2.93
C VAL A 107 -0.03 -7.55 1.86
N PHE A 108 -0.39 -8.79 1.54
CA PHE A 108 0.33 -9.57 0.53
C PHE A 108 0.27 -8.91 -0.85
N TRP A 109 -0.93 -8.65 -1.37
CA TRP A 109 -1.09 -8.08 -2.71
C TRP A 109 -0.72 -6.60 -2.79
N GLY A 110 -1.12 -5.81 -1.81
CA GLY A 110 -0.99 -4.35 -1.81
C GLY A 110 0.34 -3.80 -1.30
N LEU A 111 1.11 -4.57 -0.52
CA LEU A 111 2.46 -4.16 -0.08
C LEU A 111 3.55 -5.03 -0.69
N ILE A 112 3.44 -6.36 -0.62
CA ILE A 112 4.52 -7.26 -1.08
C ILE A 112 4.55 -7.29 -2.61
N VAL A 113 3.45 -7.70 -3.25
CA VAL A 113 3.40 -7.84 -4.71
C VAL A 113 3.51 -6.47 -5.38
N ALA A 114 2.71 -5.48 -4.96
CA ALA A 114 2.82 -4.12 -5.47
C ALA A 114 4.22 -3.53 -5.23
N GLY A 115 4.82 -3.76 -4.05
CA GLY A 115 6.17 -3.34 -3.72
C GLY A 115 7.21 -3.94 -4.66
N ALA A 116 7.13 -5.23 -4.97
CA ALA A 116 8.01 -5.88 -5.94
C ALA A 116 7.95 -5.21 -7.32
N PHE A 117 6.75 -4.84 -7.79
CA PHE A 117 6.60 -4.09 -9.05
C PHE A 117 7.27 -2.71 -9.04
N THR A 118 7.45 -2.08 -7.87
CA THR A 118 8.12 -0.78 -7.77
C THR A 118 9.64 -0.87 -7.99
N PHE A 119 10.22 -2.05 -7.85
CA PHE A 119 11.66 -2.30 -8.03
C PHE A 119 12.01 -2.91 -9.39
N ILE A 120 11.09 -2.92 -10.36
CA ILE A 120 11.40 -3.29 -11.74
C ILE A 120 12.27 -2.19 -12.37
N PRO A 121 13.30 -2.53 -13.19
CA PRO A 121 14.09 -1.55 -13.91
C PRO A 121 13.23 -0.54 -14.69
N GLY A 122 13.61 0.74 -14.63
CA GLY A 122 12.82 1.85 -15.18
C GLY A 122 11.77 2.44 -14.23
N ARG A 123 11.70 1.96 -12.98
CA ARG A 123 10.92 2.59 -11.90
C ARG A 123 11.79 3.45 -11.00
N ILE A 124 11.19 4.50 -10.42
CA ILE A 124 11.90 5.46 -9.56
C ILE A 124 12.59 4.78 -8.37
N MET A 125 11.91 3.84 -7.70
CA MET A 125 12.47 3.15 -6.54
C MET A 125 13.63 2.21 -6.89
N PHE A 126 13.69 1.70 -8.13
CA PHE A 126 14.87 0.98 -8.63
C PHE A 126 16.09 1.90 -8.70
N SER A 127 15.97 3.10 -9.27
CA SER A 127 17.05 4.10 -9.28
C SER A 127 17.46 4.57 -7.88
N VAL A 128 16.49 4.73 -6.97
CA VAL A 128 16.77 5.10 -5.57
C VAL A 128 17.70 4.08 -4.90
N VAL A 129 17.42 2.79 -5.07
CA VAL A 129 18.24 1.71 -4.50
C VAL A 129 19.56 1.56 -5.25
N GLY A 130 19.51 1.59 -6.59
CA GLY A 130 20.66 1.46 -7.48
C GLY A 130 21.70 2.58 -7.37
N GLY A 131 21.33 3.75 -6.85
CA GLY A 131 22.26 4.88 -6.67
C GLY A 131 22.24 5.94 -7.76
N GLY A 132 21.29 5.85 -8.70
CA GLY A 132 21.13 6.75 -9.84
C GLY A 132 20.80 5.98 -11.10
#